data_AF-A0A7W0UX51-F1
#
_entry.id   AF-A0A7W0UX51-F1
#
_cell.length_a   1.000
_cell.length_b   1.000
_cell.length_c   1.000
_cell.angle_alpha   90.00
_cell.angle_beta   90.00
_cell.angle_gamma   90.00
#
_symmetry.space_group_name_H-M   'P 1'
#
loop_
_entity.id
_entity.type
_entity.pdbx_description
1 polymer ?
#
loop_
_entity_poly.entity_id
_entity_poly.type
_entity_poly.pdbx_seq_one_letter_code
_entity_poly.pdbx_strand_id
1 'polypeptide(L)' 'MIKTELGIEAELQEGDRGEFTVRVDDKVVAKKGWLRFPQNEKVLAAIRQEL' A
#
# COMPACT_ATOMS: atom_id res chain seq x y z
N MET A 1 5.06 6.45 -7.32
CA MET A 1 3.65 6.13 -7.65
C MET A 1 2.69 6.83 -6.70
N ILE A 2 2.66 6.50 -5.40
CA ILE A 2 1.71 7.09 -4.44
C ILE A 2 1.78 8.63 -4.40
N LYS A 3 2.97 9.21 -4.22
CA LYS A 3 3.17 10.67 -4.20
C LYS A 3 2.72 11.37 -5.48
N THR A 4 2.97 10.76 -6.64
CA THR A 4 2.63 11.33 -7.96
C THR A 4 1.13 11.24 -8.26
N GLU A 5 0.49 10.14 -7.87
CA GLU A 5 -0.90 9.81 -8.23
C GLU A 5 -1.93 10.35 -7.23
N LEU A 6 -1.53 10.54 -5.97
CA LEU A 6 -2.41 10.94 -4.86
C LEU A 6 -1.97 12.23 -4.17
N GLY A 7 -0.74 12.71 -4.42
CA GLY A 7 -0.21 13.89 -3.73
C GLY A 7 0.13 13.67 -2.26
N ILE A 8 0.17 12.41 -1.79
CA ILE A 8 0.36 12.06 -0.39
C ILE A 8 1.80 11.61 -0.13
N GLU A 9 2.33 11.99 1.02
CA GLU A 9 3.61 11.48 1.50
C GLU A 9 3.42 10.10 2.12
N ALA A 10 4.23 9.14 1.68
CA ALA A 10 4.22 7.78 2.20
C ALA A 10 5.55 7.52 2.90
N GLU A 11 5.48 6.93 4.09
CA GLU A 11 6.64 6.48 4.84
C GLU A 11 6.89 5.00 4.56
N LEU A 12 8.17 4.62 4.38
CA LEU A 12 8.56 3.22 4.34
C LEU A 12 8.96 2.78 5.74
N GLN A 13 8.26 1.77 6.25
CA GLN A 13 8.62 1.08 7.48
C GLN A 13 9.19 -0.30 7.13
N GLU A 14 10.27 -0.68 7.80
CA GLU A 14 10.84 -2.02 7.65
C GLU A 14 9.92 -3.04 8.31
N GLY A 15 9.56 -4.07 7.55
CA GLY A 15 8.72 -5.18 8.00
C GLY A 15 9.49 -6.51 7.97
N ASP A 16 8.75 -7.61 8.18
CA ASP A 16 9.33 -8.94 8.15
C ASP A 16 9.89 -9.34 6.77
N ARG A 17 10.76 -10.35 6.75
CA ARG A 17 11.36 -10.83 5.50
C ARG A 17 10.30 -11.29 4.50
N GLY A 18 10.18 -10.56 3.41
CA GLY A 18 9.24 -10.83 2.33
C GLY A 18 7.84 -10.26 2.55
N GLU A 19 7.66 -9.49 3.63
CA GLU A 19 6.45 -8.73 3.89
C GLU A 19 6.30 -7.57 2.89
N PHE A 20 5.06 -7.33 2.50
CA PHE A 20 4.66 -6.10 1.85
C PHE A 20 3.24 -5.82 2.27
N THR A 21 3.08 -4.72 3.00
CA THR A 21 1.83 -4.28 3.58
C THR A 21 1.73 -2.78 3.35
N VAL A 22 0.60 -2.34 2.81
CA VAL A 22 0.27 -0.93 2.65
C VAL A 22 -0.81 -0.62 3.68
N ARG A 23 -0.56 0.41 4.50
CA ARG A 23 -1.50 0.90 5.51
C ARG A 23 -1.84 2.36 5.21
N VAL A 24 -3.08 2.73 5.52
CA VAL A 24 -3.54 4.12 5.63
C VAL A 24 -3.98 4.26 7.08
N ASP A 25 -3.33 5.15 7.83
CA ASP A 25 -3.38 5.17 9.29
C ASP A 25 -3.11 3.76 9.88
N ASP A 26 -4.01 3.25 10.72
CA ASP A 26 -3.91 1.91 11.32
C ASP A 26 -4.56 0.79 10.49
N LYS A 27 -5.09 1.10 9.29
CA LYS A 27 -5.84 0.14 8.49
C LYS A 27 -5.01 -0.44 7.36
N VAL A 28 -4.97 -1.78 7.26
CA VAL A 28 -4.31 -2.48 6.15
C VAL A 28 -5.19 -2.41 4.91
N VAL A 29 -4.73 -1.73 3.87
CA VAL A 29 -5.47 -1.52 2.61
C VAL A 29 -4.99 -2.42 1.47
N ALA A 30 -3.73 -2.87 1.54
CA ALA A 30 -3.22 -3.88 0.62
C ALA A 30 -2.14 -4.72 1.29
N LYS A 31 -2.09 -6.01 0.93
CA LYS A 31 -1.04 -6.94 1.36
C LYS A 31 -0.57 -7.76 0.17
N LYS A 32 0.69 -8.14 0.18
CA LYS A 32 1.22 -9.15 -0.75
C LYS A 32 0.55 -10.49 -0.50
N GLY A 33 0.06 -11.09 -1.58
CA GLY A 33 -0.43 -12.46 -1.57
C GLY A 33 0.74 -13.45 -1.58
N TRP A 34 0.45 -14.73 -1.36
CA TRP A 34 1.48 -15.78 -1.25
C TRP A 34 2.49 -15.75 -2.41
N LEU A 35 2.02 -15.54 -3.64
CA LEU A 35 2.86 -15.66 -4.84
C LEU A 35 3.17 -14.33 -5.55
N ARG A 36 2.35 -13.29 -5.35
CA ARG A 36 2.45 -12.03 -6.13
C ARG A 36 2.11 -10.81 -5.29
N PHE A 37 2.70 -9.70 -5.68
CA PHE A 37 2.33 -8.38 -5.21
C PHE A 37 0.96 -7.97 -5.75
N PRO A 38 0.19 -7.16 -5.01
CA PRO A 38 -1.03 -6.55 -5.53
C PRO A 38 -0.70 -5.63 -6.70
N GLN A 39 -1.64 -5.49 -7.63
CA GLN A 39 -1.50 -4.56 -8.75
C GLN A 39 -1.53 -3.12 -8.25
N ASN A 40 -0.71 -2.28 -8.88
CA ASN A 40 -0.59 -0.85 -8.59
C ASN A 40 -1.95 -0.13 -8.55
N GLU A 41 -2.80 -0.34 -9.53
CA GLU A 41 -4.14 0.27 -9.61
C GLU A 41 -5.03 -0.10 -8.42
N LYS A 42 -4.95 -1.36 -7.97
CA LYS A 42 -5.71 -1.83 -6.80
C LYS A 42 -5.21 -1.20 -5.52
N VAL A 43 -3.90 -1.01 -5.39
CA VAL A 43 -3.31 -0.33 -4.23
C VAL A 43 -3.77 1.13 -4.18
N LEU A 44 -3.73 1.85 -5.31
CA LEU A 44 -4.19 3.25 -5.37
C LEU A 44 -5.69 3.38 -5.09
N ALA A 45 -6.51 2.48 -5.64
CA ALA A 45 -7.94 2.47 -5.38
C ALA A 45 -8.24 2.24 -3.90
N ALA A 46 -7.57 1.26 -3.27
CA ALA A 46 -7.74 0.97 -1.86
C ALA A 46 -7.29 2.13 -0.96
N ILE A 47 -6.20 2.82 -1.30
CA ILE A 47 -5.78 4.04 -0.58
C ILE A 47 -6.84 5.14 -0.73
N ARG A 48 -7.35 5.38 -1.95
CA ARG A 48 -8.39 6.41 -2.21
C ARG A 48 -9.70 6.17 -1.46
N GLN A 49 -10.04 4.91 -1.17
CA GLN A 49 -11.26 4.59 -0.43
C GLN A 49 -11.14 4.86 1.08
N GLU A 50 -9.93 4.99 1.59
CA GLU A 50 -9.65 5.14 3.02
C GLU A 50 -9.12 6.55 3.38
N LEU A 51 -8.98 7.43 2.40
CA LEU A 51 -8.82 8.88 2.57
C LEU A 51 -10.18 9.56 2.74
#